data_AF-A0A544THY7-F1
#
_entry.id   AF-A0A544THY7-F1
#
_cell.length_a   1.000
_cell.length_b   1.000
_cell.length_c   1.000
_cell.angle_alpha   90.00
_cell.angle_beta   90.00
_cell.angle_gamma   90.00
#
_symmetry.space_group_name_H-M   'P 1'
#
loop_
_entity.id
_entity.type
_entity.pdbx_description
1 polymer ?
#
loop_
_entity_poly.entity_id
_entity_poly.type
_entity_poly.pdbx_seq_one_letter_code
_entity_poly.pdbx_strand_id
1 'polypeptide(L)'
;MEIITNYVDLCRKIDIIETQLMQVDIDLKYWFGKGELPFTGTGADDFGVIASVGNLQNLHDKKYRLQKMLDFYLDIKKETENKVNQLEGLNYQVARMKYMENKSYKQIADELGKSYGYIRNVASRNANV
;
A
#
# COMPACT_ATOMS: atom_id res chain seq x y z
N MET A 1 15.35 -0.38 14.19
CA MET A 1 14.44 -1.04 13.22
C MET A 1 13.25 -0.17 12.83
N GLU A 2 12.93 0.86 13.60
CA GLU A 2 11.76 1.74 13.40
C GLU A 2 11.54 2.20 11.94
N ILE A 3 12.60 2.58 11.21
CA ILE A 3 12.47 2.97 9.80
C ILE A 3 11.91 1.86 8.88
N ILE A 4 12.25 0.60 9.13
CA ILE A 4 11.74 -0.54 8.35
C ILE A 4 10.31 -0.86 8.78
N THR A 5 9.99 -0.76 10.09
CA THR A 5 8.62 -0.88 10.58
C THR A 5 7.72 0.18 9.95
N ASN A 6 8.18 1.44 9.95
CA ASN A 6 7.48 2.56 9.32
C ASN A 6 7.26 2.34 7.83
N TYR A 7 8.26 1.78 7.12
CA TYR A 7 8.11 1.39 5.72
C TYR A 7 7.01 0.33 5.52
N VAL A 8 7.00 -0.71 6.34
CA VAL A 8 5.98 -1.77 6.27
C VAL A 8 4.59 -1.21 6.55
N ASP A 9 4.45 -0.36 7.58
CA ASP A 9 3.17 0.27 7.91
C ASP A 9 2.71 1.25 6.83
N LEU A 10 3.64 1.95 6.17
CA LEU A 10 3.35 2.78 5.02
C LEU A 10 2.84 1.95 3.83
N CYS A 11 3.46 0.79 3.55
CA CYS A 11 2.97 -0.12 2.50
C CYS A 11 1.55 -0.58 2.81
N ARG A 12 1.26 -0.98 4.06
CA ARG A 12 -0.11 -1.37 4.46
C ARG A 12 -1.12 -0.24 4.27
N LYS A 13 -0.73 1.01 4.58
CA LYS A 13 -1.60 2.18 4.34
C LYS A 13 -1.90 2.38 2.86
N ILE A 14 -0.90 2.19 1.99
CA ILE A 14 -1.07 2.25 0.54
C ILE A 14 -2.06 1.17 0.08
N ASP A 15 -1.86 -0.09 0.50
CA ASP A 15 -2.75 -1.21 0.13
C ASP A 15 -4.21 -0.94 0.53
N ILE A 16 -4.43 -0.35 1.71
CA ILE A 16 -5.76 0.03 2.20
C ILE A 16 -6.37 1.10 1.28
N ILE A 17 -5.61 2.13 0.91
CA ILE A 17 -6.10 3.22 0.06
C ILE A 17 -6.41 2.72 -1.35
N GLU A 18 -5.57 1.86 -1.92
CA GLU A 18 -5.82 1.23 -3.22
C GLU A 18 -7.10 0.39 -3.18
N THR A 19 -7.30 -0.39 -2.11
CA THR A 19 -8.55 -1.15 -1.90
C THR A 19 -9.76 -0.23 -1.83
N GLN A 20 -9.65 0.91 -1.11
CA GLN A 20 -10.73 1.90 -1.03
C GLN A 20 -11.01 2.56 -2.38
N LEU A 21 -9.99 2.84 -3.20
CA LEU A 21 -10.16 3.36 -4.55
C LEU A 21 -10.92 2.34 -5.43
N MET A 22 -10.57 1.05 -5.35
CA MET A 22 -11.30 0.00 -6.07
C MET A 22 -12.79 -0.06 -5.65
N GLN A 23 -13.07 0.08 -4.35
CA GLN A 23 -14.45 0.14 -3.85
C GLN A 23 -15.21 1.34 -4.42
N VAL A 24 -14.59 2.53 -4.41
CA VAL A 24 -15.20 3.73 -4.99
C VAL A 24 -15.46 3.58 -6.49
N ASP A 25 -14.59 2.89 -7.22
CA ASP A 25 -14.82 2.59 -8.65
C ASP A 25 -15.98 1.64 -8.89
N ILE A 26 -16.22 0.70 -7.97
CA ILE A 26 -17.40 -0.17 -8.00
C ILE A 26 -18.65 0.66 -7.72
N ASP A 27 -18.62 1.53 -6.71
CA ASP A 27 -19.75 2.40 -6.36
C ASP A 27 -20.09 3.38 -7.49
N LEU A 28 -19.07 3.97 -8.13
CA LEU A 28 -19.25 4.84 -9.30
C LEU A 28 -19.96 4.09 -10.43
N LYS A 29 -19.59 2.83 -10.69
CA LYS A 29 -20.27 2.00 -11.70
C LYS A 29 -21.71 1.66 -11.31
N TYR A 30 -21.99 1.46 -10.02
CA TYR A 30 -23.34 1.21 -9.53
C TYR A 30 -24.27 2.42 -9.79
N TRP A 31 -23.78 3.64 -9.54
CA TRP A 31 -24.57 4.87 -9.71
C TRP A 31 -24.60 5.40 -11.16
N PHE A 32 -23.47 5.35 -11.87
CA PHE A 32 -23.37 5.89 -13.23
C PHE A 32 -23.82 4.88 -14.30
N GLY A 33 -23.49 3.60 -14.12
CA GLY A 33 -23.61 2.55 -15.13
C GLY A 33 -22.26 2.15 -15.73
N LYS A 34 -22.28 1.17 -16.64
CA LYS A 34 -21.09 0.63 -17.33
C LYS A 34 -20.92 1.12 -18.77
N GLY A 35 -21.84 1.95 -19.27
CA GLY A 35 -21.86 2.45 -20.65
C GLY A 35 -21.56 3.94 -20.77
N GLU A 36 -21.62 4.46 -22.00
CA GLU A 36 -21.41 5.89 -22.30
C GLU A 36 -22.60 6.77 -21.89
N LEU A 37 -23.78 6.18 -21.73
CA LEU A 37 -24.98 6.90 -21.32
C LEU A 37 -25.00 7.05 -19.79
N PRO A 38 -25.06 8.30 -19.28
CA PRO A 38 -25.05 8.56 -17.85
C PRO A 38 -26.33 8.07 -17.20
N PHE A 39 -26.23 7.69 -15.92
CA PHE A 39 -27.36 7.26 -15.09
C PHE A 39 -28.09 6.03 -15.63
N THR A 40 -27.34 5.12 -16.26
CA THR A 40 -27.82 3.79 -16.66
C THR A 40 -27.50 2.72 -15.62
N GLY A 41 -26.92 3.11 -14.48
CA GLY A 41 -26.60 2.23 -13.37
C GLY A 41 -27.82 1.88 -12.52
N THR A 42 -27.72 0.77 -11.79
CA THR A 42 -28.77 0.27 -10.89
C THR A 42 -29.19 1.32 -9.86
N GLY A 43 -28.25 2.12 -9.33
CA GLY A 43 -28.60 3.19 -8.38
C GLY A 43 -29.49 4.28 -8.98
N ALA A 44 -29.35 4.56 -10.27
CA ALA A 44 -30.22 5.52 -10.96
C ALA A 44 -31.61 4.96 -11.25
N ASP A 45 -31.71 3.65 -11.51
CA ASP A 45 -32.98 2.95 -11.67
C ASP A 45 -33.75 2.88 -10.34
N ASP A 46 -33.07 2.49 -9.26
CA ASP A 46 -33.66 2.31 -7.93
C ASP A 46 -34.08 3.63 -7.26
N PHE A 47 -33.27 4.69 -7.42
CA PHE A 47 -33.39 5.94 -6.63
C PHE A 47 -33.55 7.21 -7.47
N GLY A 48 -33.49 7.10 -8.80
CA GLY A 48 -33.62 8.22 -9.71
C GLY A 48 -32.33 9.02 -9.95
N VAL A 49 -32.39 9.86 -10.98
CA VAL A 49 -31.23 10.62 -11.48
C VAL A 49 -30.71 11.64 -10.47
N ILE A 50 -31.59 12.35 -9.76
CA ILE A 50 -31.17 13.41 -8.81
C ILE A 50 -30.33 12.81 -7.67
N ALA A 51 -30.77 11.70 -7.09
CA ALA A 51 -30.02 11.00 -6.05
C ALA A 51 -28.68 10.49 -6.59
N SER A 52 -28.66 10.01 -7.83
CA SER A 52 -27.45 9.52 -8.49
C SER A 52 -26.42 10.62 -8.70
N VAL A 53 -26.83 11.80 -9.16
CA VAL A 53 -25.93 12.96 -9.33
C VAL A 53 -25.26 13.32 -8.00
N GLY A 54 -26.03 13.42 -6.91
CA GLY A 54 -25.50 13.75 -5.59
C GLY A 54 -24.49 12.71 -5.09
N ASN A 55 -24.79 11.42 -5.25
CA ASN A 55 -23.87 10.35 -4.87
C ASN A 55 -22.60 10.34 -5.72
N LEU A 56 -22.72 10.52 -7.04
CA LEU A 56 -21.56 10.58 -7.93
C LEU A 56 -20.62 11.72 -7.57
N GLN A 57 -21.14 12.91 -7.26
CA GLN A 57 -20.32 14.03 -6.82
C GLN A 57 -19.52 13.67 -5.56
N ASN A 58 -20.18 13.10 -4.55
CA ASN A 58 -19.52 12.68 -3.32
C ASN A 58 -18.45 11.60 -3.56
N LEU A 59 -18.71 10.66 -4.46
CA LEU A 59 -17.78 9.58 -4.82
C LEU A 59 -16.58 10.13 -5.59
N HIS A 60 -16.77 11.06 -6.53
CA HIS A 60 -15.68 11.73 -7.22
C HIS A 60 -14.79 12.52 -6.26
N ASP A 61 -15.39 13.28 -5.32
CA ASP A 61 -14.64 14.02 -4.31
C ASP A 61 -13.87 13.07 -3.38
N LYS A 62 -14.48 11.95 -2.99
CA LYS A 62 -13.82 10.90 -2.20
C LYS A 62 -12.66 10.29 -2.99
N LYS A 63 -12.87 9.93 -4.25
CA LYS A 63 -11.84 9.37 -5.14
C LYS A 63 -10.67 10.32 -5.28
N TYR A 64 -10.94 11.60 -5.52
CA TYR A 64 -9.91 12.63 -5.62
C TYR A 64 -9.06 12.75 -4.34
N ARG A 65 -9.70 12.79 -3.16
CA ARG A 65 -8.99 12.81 -1.88
C ARG A 65 -8.12 11.57 -1.67
N LEU A 66 -8.66 10.38 -1.95
CA LEU A 66 -7.92 9.12 -1.84
C LEU A 66 -6.73 9.09 -2.80
N GLN A 67 -6.89 9.55 -4.04
CA GLN A 67 -5.80 9.63 -5.00
C GLN A 67 -4.69 10.56 -4.52
N LYS A 68 -5.04 11.74 -4.01
CA LYS A 68 -4.05 12.67 -3.43
C LYS A 68 -3.31 12.09 -2.23
N MET A 69 -4.00 11.35 -1.37
CA MET A 69 -3.37 10.64 -0.26
C MET A 69 -2.45 9.52 -0.74
N LEU A 70 -2.87 8.77 -1.76
CA LEU A 70 -2.06 7.72 -2.37
C LEU A 70 -0.77 8.29 -2.96
N ASP A 71 -0.87 9.34 -3.77
CA ASP A 71 0.29 10.00 -4.39
C ASP A 71 1.29 10.45 -3.31
N PHE A 72 0.79 11.11 -2.24
CA PHE A 72 1.61 11.54 -1.11
C PHE A 72 2.33 10.37 -0.41
N TYR A 73 1.64 9.26 -0.16
CA TYR A 73 2.27 8.11 0.50
C TYR A 73 3.24 7.35 -0.41
N LEU A 74 3.00 7.32 -1.73
CA LEU A 74 3.93 6.76 -2.70
C LEU A 74 5.23 7.57 -2.75
N ASP A 75 5.15 8.90 -2.67
CA ASP A 75 6.33 9.76 -2.59
C ASP A 75 7.13 9.49 -1.31
N ILE A 76 6.47 9.42 -0.15
CA ILE A 76 7.13 9.06 1.11
C ILE A 76 7.73 7.66 1.06
N LYS A 77 7.06 6.70 0.40
CA LYS A 77 7.54 5.33 0.24
C LYS A 77 8.86 5.33 -0.50
N LYS A 78 8.92 6.03 -1.63
CA LYS A 78 10.14 6.17 -2.43
C LYS A 78 11.28 6.83 -1.65
N GLU A 79 10.99 7.89 -0.89
CA GLU A 79 12.00 8.53 -0.03
C GLU A 79 12.52 7.58 1.06
N THR A 80 11.61 6.82 1.69
CA THR A 80 11.95 5.88 2.75
C THR A 80 12.77 4.72 2.20
N GLU A 81 12.42 4.19 1.03
CA GLU A 81 13.21 3.16 0.33
C GLU A 81 14.63 3.63 0.06
N ASN A 82 14.79 4.85 -0.45
CA ASN A 82 16.10 5.45 -0.69
C ASN A 82 16.93 5.54 0.60
N LYS A 83 16.32 6.01 1.70
CA LYS A 83 16.98 6.09 3.01
C LYS A 83 17.37 4.70 3.52
N VAL A 84 16.48 3.71 3.43
CA VAL A 84 16.76 2.33 3.87
C VAL A 84 17.87 1.69 3.03
N ASN A 85 17.92 1.97 1.73
CA ASN A 85 18.96 1.45 0.84
C ASN A 85 20.36 2.00 1.16
N GLN A 86 20.44 3.19 1.76
CA GLN A 86 21.69 3.81 2.21
C GLN A 86 22.13 3.32 3.60
N LEU A 87 21.28 2.59 4.33
CA LEU A 87 21.66 2.09 5.66
C LEU A 87 22.69 0.98 5.54
N GLU A 88 23.84 1.21 6.17
CA GLU A 88 24.91 0.25 6.28
C GLU A 88 24.78 -0.59 7.55
N GLY A 89 25.29 -1.82 7.49
CA GLY A 89 25.28 -2.75 8.61
C GLY A 89 24.39 -3.96 8.37
N LEU A 90 24.88 -5.11 8.83
CA LEU A 90 24.27 -6.41 8.58
C LEU A 90 22.81 -6.48 9.05
N ASN A 91 22.48 -5.83 10.18
CA ASN A 91 21.14 -5.78 10.74
C ASN A 91 20.12 -5.17 9.75
N TYR A 92 20.48 -4.03 9.16
CA TYR A 92 19.61 -3.32 8.21
C TYR A 92 19.49 -4.07 6.89
N GLN A 93 20.58 -4.67 6.41
CA GLN A 93 20.56 -5.51 5.22
C GLN A 93 19.63 -6.71 5.38
N VAL A 94 19.75 -7.45 6.50
CA VAL A 94 18.89 -8.60 6.81
C VAL A 94 17.42 -8.17 6.89
N ALA A 95 17.12 -7.07 7.59
CA ALA A 95 15.75 -6.58 7.74
C ALA A 95 15.16 -6.06 6.41
N ARG A 96 15.94 -5.34 5.59
CA ARG A 96 15.52 -4.92 4.24
C ARG A 96 15.16 -6.11 3.38
N MET A 97 16.08 -7.08 3.26
CA MET A 97 15.85 -8.28 2.45
C MET A 97 14.65 -9.09 2.95
N LYS A 98 14.44 -9.11 4.27
CA LYS A 98 13.32 -9.85 4.86
C LYS A 98 11.98 -9.18 4.60
N TYR A 99 11.87 -7.88 4.84
CA TYR A 99 10.58 -7.18 4.89
C TYR A 99 10.24 -6.41 3.61
N MET A 100 11.24 -5.99 2.84
CA MET A 100 11.04 -5.25 1.58
C MET A 100 11.16 -6.16 0.37
N GLU A 101 12.12 -7.08 0.38
CA GLU A 101 12.36 -8.03 -0.73
C GLU A 101 11.64 -9.38 -0.51
N ASN A 102 10.97 -9.55 0.63
CA ASN A 102 10.24 -10.76 1.04
C ASN A 102 11.07 -12.07 0.98
N LYS A 103 12.39 -11.98 1.21
CA LYS A 103 13.30 -13.13 1.19
C LYS A 103 13.18 -13.94 2.49
N SER A 104 13.38 -15.25 2.38
CA SER A 104 13.55 -16.13 3.54
C SER A 104 14.93 -15.93 4.17
N TYR A 105 15.07 -16.21 5.48
CA TYR A 105 16.40 -16.15 6.12
C TYR A 105 17.41 -17.12 5.52
N LYS A 106 16.95 -18.19 4.84
CA LYS A 106 17.85 -19.09 4.08
C LYS A 106 18.42 -18.36 2.86
N GLN A 107 17.57 -17.78 2.03
CA GLN A 107 18.00 -16.99 0.86
C GLN A 107 18.91 -15.82 1.27
N ILE A 108 18.59 -15.13 2.37
CA ILE A 108 19.43 -14.06 2.92
C ILE A 108 20.80 -14.60 3.36
N ALA A 109 20.84 -15.77 4.00
CA ALA A 109 22.08 -16.39 4.42
C ALA A 109 22.95 -16.78 3.22
N ASP A 110 22.34 -17.35 2.18
CA ASP A 110 23.02 -17.73 0.94
C ASP A 110 23.59 -16.51 0.22
N GLU A 111 22.80 -15.44 0.07
CA GLU A 111 23.23 -14.20 -0.60
C GLU A 111 24.32 -13.42 0.18
N LEU A 112 24.28 -13.45 1.52
CA LEU A 112 25.27 -12.76 2.35
C LEU A 112 26.49 -13.65 2.68
N GLY A 113 26.53 -14.90 2.19
CA GLY A 113 27.59 -15.86 2.48
C GLY A 113 27.71 -16.18 3.98
N LYS A 114 26.57 -16.22 4.69
CA LYS A 114 26.49 -16.49 6.14
C LYS A 114 25.72 -17.77 6.41
N SER A 115 25.80 -18.29 7.63
CA SER A 115 24.95 -19.40 8.04
C SER A 115 23.54 -18.92 8.41
N TYR A 116 22.54 -19.76 8.14
CA TYR A 116 21.14 -19.50 8.52
C TYR A 116 20.99 -19.17 10.02
N GLY A 117 21.71 -19.89 10.89
CA GLY A 117 21.69 -19.65 12.33
C GLY A 117 22.24 -18.28 12.71
N TYR A 118 23.28 -17.82 12.02
CA TYR A 118 23.83 -16.48 12.23
C TYR A 118 22.83 -15.39 11.83
N ILE A 119 22.20 -15.49 10.65
CA ILE A 119 21.17 -14.54 10.20
C ILE A 119 19.97 -14.52 11.16
N ARG A 120 19.55 -15.68 11.67
CA ARG A 120 18.46 -15.76 12.65
C ARG A 120 18.81 -15.05 13.97
N ASN A 121 20.05 -15.21 14.45
CA ASN A 121 20.53 -14.53 15.65
C ASN A 121 20.66 -13.01 15.46
N VAL A 122 21.09 -12.58 14.27
CA VAL A 122 21.13 -11.16 13.90
C VAL A 122 19.71 -10.59 13.90
N ALA A 123 18.74 -11.27 13.31
CA ALA A 123 17.35 -10.83 13.33
C ALA A 123 16.74 -10.78 14.73
N SER A 124 16.99 -11.78 15.58
CA SER A 124 16.41 -11.86 16.93
C SER A 124 16.96 -10.81 17.89
N ARG A 125 18.24 -10.45 17.79
CA ARG A 125 18.84 -9.39 18.61
C ARG A 125 18.24 -8.01 18.34
N ASN A 126 17.73 -7.79 17.13
CA ASN A 126 17.10 -6.53 16.76
C ASN A 126 15.62 -6.48 17.18
N ALA A 127 14.94 -7.61 17.36
CA ALA A 127 13.53 -7.65 17.78
C ALA A 127 13.29 -7.22 19.25
N ASN A 128 14.35 -7.15 20.06
CA ASN A 128 14.30 -6.83 21.50
C ASN A 128 14.77 -5.39 21.82
N VAL A 129 14.89 -4.52 20.82
CA VAL A 129 15.24 -3.10 20.96
C VAL A 129 14.22 -2.26 20.21
#